data_AF-A0A534DP02-F1
#
_entry.id   AF-A0A534DP02-F1
#
_cell.length_a   1.000
_cell.length_b   1.000
_cell.length_c   1.000
_cell.angle_alpha   90.00
_cell.angle_beta   90.00
_cell.angle_gamma   90.00
#
_symmetry.space_group_name_H-M   'P 1'
#
loop_
_entity.id
_entity.type
_entity.pdbx_description
1 polymer ?
#
loop_
_entity_poly.entity_id
_entity_poly.type
_entity_poly.pdbx_seq_one_letter_code
_entity_poly.pdbx_strand_id
1 'polypeptide(L)'
;MALPLALIVFFAALPLLILSTDERMLLEFRGRIATGRLVSTADAPGCQGAGSRRIVYSFTPEPGPEFRGATVVCRSSPYYDLQPDETVPIRYLPGKPQVNAPADAQGNAPPLLLFMIFPLFFFLVLFWPIYGPTLRELLRARRRYRNGNLGSGRIVFVKKRSTVSWPGWPGTSNAVVFVAYKTPSGESREATAWCANEWLLGHMSPGESVHIAYLDSEPGRVTILENYIR
;
A
#
# COMPACT_ATOMS: atom_id res chain seq x y z
N MET A 1 -16.86 -9.19 -7.23
CA MET A 1 -16.11 -8.01 -6.72
C MET A 1 -16.05 -7.91 -5.18
N ALA A 2 -16.74 -8.74 -4.40
CA ALA A 2 -16.79 -8.60 -2.94
C ALA A 2 -15.48 -8.99 -2.21
N LEU A 3 -14.77 -10.02 -2.68
CA LEU A 3 -13.56 -10.55 -2.02
C LEU A 3 -12.37 -9.55 -2.01
N PRO A 4 -12.05 -8.85 -3.12
CA PRO A 4 -11.05 -7.78 -3.12
C PRO A 4 -11.35 -6.66 -2.12
N LEU A 5 -12.61 -6.21 -2.09
CA LEU A 5 -13.04 -5.14 -1.20
C LEU A 5 -12.93 -5.57 0.26
N ALA A 6 -13.37 -6.80 0.58
CA ALA A 6 -13.24 -7.36 1.93
C ALA A 6 -11.78 -7.47 2.37
N LEU A 7 -10.87 -7.90 1.48
CA LEU A 7 -9.44 -7.93 1.76
C LEU A 7 -8.88 -6.53 2.01
N ILE A 8 -9.22 -5.54 1.18
CA ILE A 8 -8.78 -4.15 1.37
C ILE A 8 -9.24 -3.61 2.72
N VAL A 9 -10.52 -3.82 3.07
CA VAL A 9 -11.09 -3.37 4.34
C VAL A 9 -10.39 -4.08 5.51
N PHE A 10 -10.16 -5.39 5.43
CA PHE A 10 -9.47 -6.15 6.46
C PHE A 10 -8.05 -5.64 6.70
N PHE A 11 -7.26 -5.48 5.62
CA PHE A 11 -5.87 -5.02 5.72
C PHE A 11 -5.74 -3.54 6.11
N ALA A 12 -6.75 -2.71 5.82
CA ALA A 12 -6.79 -1.32 6.29
C ALA A 12 -7.23 -1.22 7.77
N ALA A 13 -8.17 -2.07 8.19
CA ALA A 13 -8.71 -2.04 9.56
C ALA A 13 -7.75 -2.65 10.59
N LEU A 14 -6.97 -3.68 10.22
CA LEU A 14 -6.14 -4.42 11.17
C LEU A 14 -5.02 -3.58 11.82
N PRO A 15 -4.26 -2.74 11.09
CA PRO A 15 -3.30 -1.82 11.70
C PRO A 15 -3.97 -0.78 12.62
N LEU A 16 -5.15 -0.26 12.22
CA LEU A 16 -5.92 0.69 13.03
C LEU A 16 -6.42 0.03 14.33
N LEU A 17 -6.82 -1.23 14.25
CA LEU A 17 -7.27 -2.00 15.41
C LEU A 17 -6.10 -2.25 16.38
N ILE A 18 -4.93 -2.66 15.88
CA ILE A 18 -3.70 -2.82 16.69
C ILE A 18 -3.29 -1.49 17.35
N LEU A 19 -3.30 -0.38 16.60
CA LEU A 19 -3.01 0.95 17.14
C LEU A 19 -4.01 1.39 18.23
N SER A 20 -5.24 0.88 18.19
CA SER A 20 -6.28 1.23 19.16
C SER A 20 -6.25 0.38 20.44
N THR A 21 -5.70 -0.84 20.38
CA THR A 21 -5.70 -1.79 21.50
C THR A 21 -4.38 -1.86 22.25
N ASP A 22 -3.25 -1.57 21.58
CA ASP A 22 -1.94 -1.61 22.22
C ASP A 22 -1.62 -0.28 22.93
N GLU A 23 -1.69 -0.30 24.25
CA GLU A 23 -1.42 0.86 25.11
C GLU A 23 0.02 1.39 24.95
N ARG A 24 0.99 0.53 24.62
CA ARG A 24 2.38 0.96 24.38
C ARG A 24 2.48 1.74 23.07
N MET A 25 1.76 1.29 22.04
CA MET A 25 1.67 2.02 20.76
C MET A 25 1.00 3.38 20.94
N LEU A 26 -0.12 3.41 21.65
CA LEU A 26 -0.80 4.67 21.95
C LEU A 26 0.14 5.63 22.69
N LEU A 27 0.90 5.11 23.67
CA LEU A 27 1.87 5.90 24.42
C LEU A 27 2.94 6.49 23.51
N GLU A 28 3.39 5.77 22.48
CA GLU A 28 4.38 6.27 21.53
C GLU A 28 3.85 7.40 20.63
N PHE A 29 2.63 7.27 20.09
CA PHE A 29 2.08 8.25 19.14
C PHE A 29 1.37 9.44 19.76
N ARG A 30 0.67 9.21 20.87
CA ARG A 30 -0.20 10.20 21.51
C ARG A 30 0.30 10.61 22.88
N GLY A 31 1.41 10.03 23.34
CA GLY A 31 1.97 10.33 24.64
C GLY A 31 2.45 11.77 24.71
N ARG A 32 2.19 12.41 25.86
CA ARG A 32 2.85 13.64 26.26
C ARG A 32 3.98 13.32 27.20
N ILE A 33 4.98 14.20 27.24
CA ILE A 33 6.12 14.06 28.14
C ILE A 33 5.88 14.99 29.33
N ALA A 34 6.03 14.46 30.53
CA ALA A 34 6.10 15.21 31.77
C ALA A 34 7.42 14.86 32.48
N THR A 35 7.90 15.78 33.31
CA THR A 35 9.04 15.50 34.19
C THR A 35 8.55 14.71 35.40
N GLY A 36 9.06 13.49 35.56
CA GLY A 36 8.86 12.68 36.75
C GLY A 36 10.08 12.69 37.66
N ARG A 37 9.90 12.20 38.88
CA ARG A 37 10.96 11.99 39.87
C ARG A 37 11.05 10.51 40.23
N LEU A 38 12.26 10.00 40.35
CA LEU A 38 12.51 8.64 40.80
C LEU A 38 12.22 8.54 42.30
N VAL A 39 11.42 7.55 42.70
CA VAL A 39 11.08 7.29 44.09
C VAL A 39 11.97 6.18 44.66
N SER A 40 12.16 5.11 43.88
CA SER A 40 13.01 4.00 44.29
C SER A 40 13.51 3.18 43.12
N THR A 41 14.62 2.48 43.36
CA THR A 41 15.25 1.54 42.44
C THR A 41 15.49 0.21 43.15
N ALA A 42 15.18 -0.90 42.50
CA ALA A 42 15.48 -2.24 43.01
C ALA A 42 15.90 -3.14 41.86
N ASP A 43 16.82 -4.08 42.09
CA ASP A 43 17.15 -5.08 41.08
C ASP A 43 15.93 -5.97 40.82
N ALA A 44 15.64 -6.25 39.56
CA ALA A 44 14.49 -7.05 39.17
C ALA A 44 14.81 -7.88 37.93
N PRO A 45 14.29 -9.11 37.80
CA PRO A 45 14.38 -9.86 36.56
C PRO A 45 13.43 -9.25 35.51
N GLY A 46 13.82 -9.26 34.23
CA GLY A 46 12.90 -8.82 33.16
C GLY A 46 13.52 -8.54 31.80
N CYS A 47 14.85 -8.37 31.69
CA CYS A 47 15.52 -8.16 30.40
C CYS A 47 16.30 -9.39 29.96
N GLN A 48 16.42 -9.60 28.64
CA GLN A 48 17.35 -10.57 28.08
C GLN A 48 18.78 -9.99 28.16
N GLY A 49 19.56 -10.35 29.19
CA GLY A 49 20.99 -9.96 29.28
C GLY A 49 21.47 -9.47 30.66
N ALA A 50 22.52 -8.64 30.63
CA ALA A 50 23.46 -8.33 31.73
C ALA A 50 22.93 -7.46 32.90
N GLY A 51 21.66 -7.61 33.25
CA GLY A 51 21.05 -6.95 34.41
C GLY A 51 19.83 -6.10 34.05
N SER A 52 18.88 -6.05 34.99
CA SER A 52 17.69 -5.22 34.90
C SER A 52 17.33 -4.68 36.28
N ARG A 53 16.78 -3.45 36.28
CA ARG A 53 16.43 -2.72 37.48
C ARG A 53 14.99 -2.25 37.36
N ARG A 54 14.19 -2.50 38.39
CA ARG A 54 12.88 -1.91 38.55
C ARG A 54 13.03 -0.51 39.10
N ILE A 55 12.48 0.46 38.38
CA ILE A 55 12.39 1.84 38.84
C ILE A 55 10.93 2.17 39.15
N VAL A 56 10.72 2.86 40.27
CA VAL A 56 9.44 3.44 40.67
C VAL A 56 9.59 4.95 40.56
N TYR A 57 8.63 5.60 39.92
CA TYR A 57 8.66 7.04 39.68
C TYR A 57 7.31 7.67 39.99
N SER A 58 7.31 8.97 40.28
CA SER A 58 6.10 9.78 40.33
C SER A 58 6.16 10.93 39.32
N PHE A 59 5.02 11.34 38.79
CA PHE A 59 4.92 12.47 37.87
C PHE A 59 3.53 13.11 37.96
N THR A 60 3.42 14.37 37.55
CA THR A 60 2.14 15.09 37.49
C THR A 60 1.82 15.43 36.03
N PRO A 61 0.74 14.89 35.43
CA PRO A 61 0.30 15.27 34.10
C PRO A 61 -0.34 16.66 34.15
N GLU A 62 -0.10 17.48 33.13
CA GLU A 62 -0.77 18.78 33.01
C GLU A 62 -2.06 18.67 32.16
N PRO A 63 -3.23 19.03 32.69
CA PRO A 63 -3.61 19.18 34.11
C PRO A 63 -3.98 17.82 34.76
N GLY A 64 -3.76 17.65 36.06
CA GLY A 64 -4.17 16.43 36.78
C GLY A 64 -3.47 16.17 38.13
N PRO A 65 -3.86 15.08 38.83
CA PRO A 65 -3.23 14.66 40.09
C PRO A 65 -1.89 13.95 39.85
N GLU A 66 -1.06 13.84 40.90
CA GLU A 66 0.19 13.06 40.84
C GLU A 66 -0.10 11.56 40.64
N PHE A 67 0.65 10.91 39.75
CA PHE A 67 0.62 9.48 39.49
C PHE A 67 1.94 8.83 39.88
N ARG A 68 1.88 7.56 40.30
CA ARG A 68 3.05 6.71 40.50
C ARG A 68 3.04 5.56 39.51
N GLY A 69 4.17 5.36 38.84
CA GLY A 69 4.40 4.27 37.90
C GLY A 69 5.59 3.43 38.34
N ALA A 70 5.67 2.22 37.79
CA ALA A 70 6.83 1.36 37.95
C ALA A 70 7.12 0.65 36.63
N THR A 71 8.40 0.58 36.26
CA THR A 71 8.82 -0.16 35.08
C THR A 71 10.15 -0.86 35.33
N VAL A 72 10.47 -1.84 34.48
CA VAL A 72 11.78 -2.48 34.47
C VAL A 72 12.60 -1.86 33.34
N VAL A 73 13.77 -1.33 33.66
CA VAL A 73 14.76 -0.82 32.71
C VAL A 73 15.92 -1.80 32.60
N CYS A 74 16.37 -2.03 31.38
CA CYS A 74 17.55 -2.86 31.10
C CYS A 74 18.83 -2.04 31.28
N ARG A 75 19.97 -2.70 31.48
CA ARG A 75 21.28 -2.05 31.56
C ARG A 75 21.63 -1.14 30.38
N SER A 76 21.07 -1.40 29.19
CA SER A 76 21.25 -0.56 28.01
C SER A 76 20.44 0.74 28.01
N SER A 77 19.50 0.92 28.95
CA SER A 77 18.67 2.12 29.05
C SER A 77 19.46 3.26 29.69
N PRO A 78 19.28 4.53 29.23
CA PRO A 78 19.91 5.69 29.87
C PRO A 78 19.43 5.91 31.31
N TYR A 79 18.34 5.26 31.72
CA TYR A 79 17.75 5.41 33.06
C TYR A 79 18.19 4.33 34.05
N TYR A 80 19.10 3.43 33.65
CA TYR A 80 19.51 2.31 34.50
C TYR A 80 20.26 2.75 35.76
N ASP A 81 21.14 3.73 35.64
CA ASP A 81 21.99 4.22 36.73
C ASP A 81 21.38 5.35 37.56
N LEU A 82 20.13 5.75 37.25
CA LEU A 82 19.46 6.82 37.99
C LEU A 82 19.27 6.46 39.46
N GLN A 83 19.44 7.47 40.31
CA GLN A 83 19.25 7.39 41.76
C GLN A 83 17.87 7.93 42.18
N PRO A 84 17.36 7.55 43.36
CA PRO A 84 16.20 8.18 43.96
C PRO A 84 16.33 9.72 43.97
N ASP A 85 15.21 10.41 43.83
CA ASP A 85 15.07 11.87 43.69
C ASP A 85 15.58 12.52 42.39
N GLU A 86 16.25 11.75 41.51
CA GLU A 86 16.60 12.25 40.18
C GLU A 86 15.39 12.35 39.25
N THR A 87 15.48 13.23 38.25
CA THR A 87 14.41 13.47 37.29
C THR A 87 14.48 12.52 36.11
N VAL A 88 13.33 12.00 35.68
CA VAL A 88 13.19 11.12 34.52
C VAL A 88 12.05 11.63 33.63
N PRO A 89 12.23 11.73 32.31
CA PRO A 89 11.15 12.07 31.40
C PRO A 89 10.15 10.92 31.33
N ILE A 90 8.92 11.16 31.75
CA ILE A 90 7.83 10.18 31.72
C ILE A 90 6.90 10.53 30.56
N ARG A 91 6.71 9.56 29.67
CA ARG A 91 5.66 9.61 28.66
C ARG A 91 4.38 9.07 29.27
N TYR A 92 3.26 9.76 29.07
CA TYR A 92 1.94 9.35 29.56
C TYR A 92 0.85 9.62 28.51
N LEU A 93 -0.24 8.85 28.55
CA LEU A 93 -1.40 9.08 27.67
C LEU A 93 -2.31 10.20 28.19
N PRO A 94 -2.56 11.28 27.40
CA PRO A 94 -3.55 12.30 27.74
C PRO A 94 -4.94 11.67 27.91
N GLY A 95 -5.58 11.89 29.05
CA GLY A 95 -6.88 11.30 29.39
C GLY A 95 -6.85 9.91 30.04
N LYS A 96 -5.70 9.21 30.02
CA LYS A 96 -5.45 7.97 30.78
C LYS A 96 -4.02 7.92 31.34
N PRO A 97 -3.65 8.79 32.30
CA PRO A 97 -2.26 8.88 32.78
C PRO A 97 -1.75 7.61 33.46
N GLN A 98 -2.62 6.68 33.86
CA GLN A 98 -2.20 5.36 34.35
C GLN A 98 -1.40 4.55 33.32
N VAL A 99 -1.56 4.85 32.03
CA VAL A 99 -0.70 4.33 30.96
C VAL A 99 0.49 5.28 30.81
N ASN A 100 1.62 4.88 31.36
CA ASN A 100 2.84 5.67 31.38
C ASN A 100 4.10 4.79 31.34
N ALA A 101 5.20 5.37 30.87
CA ALA A 101 6.52 4.75 30.88
C ALA A 101 7.61 5.84 30.76
N PRO A 102 8.84 5.59 31.19
CA PRO A 102 9.97 6.45 30.85
C PRO A 102 10.11 6.60 29.33
N ALA A 103 10.44 7.80 28.85
CA ALA A 103 10.39 8.17 27.44
C ALA A 103 11.26 7.31 26.50
N ASP A 104 12.27 6.63 27.06
CA ASP A 104 13.22 5.75 26.35
C ASP A 104 13.27 4.33 26.95
N ALA A 105 12.23 3.92 27.67
CA ALA A 105 12.03 2.51 28.00
C ALA A 105 11.55 1.78 26.74
N GLN A 106 12.47 1.60 25.78
CA GLN A 106 12.25 0.87 24.53
C GLN A 106 12.01 -0.61 24.82
N GLY A 107 10.77 -0.93 25.19
CA GLY A 107 10.28 -2.30 25.24
C GLY A 107 9.69 -2.67 23.89
N ASN A 108 10.53 -3.07 22.93
CA ASN A 108 10.17 -3.82 21.71
C ASN A 108 8.82 -3.41 21.10
N ALA A 109 8.63 -2.14 20.72
CA ALA A 109 7.48 -1.78 19.90
C ALA A 109 7.59 -2.56 18.57
N PRO A 110 6.58 -3.36 18.17
CA PRO A 110 6.63 -4.06 16.90
C PRO A 110 6.95 -3.09 15.74
N PRO A 111 7.74 -3.49 14.73
CA PRO A 111 8.14 -2.60 13.64
C PRO A 111 6.91 -2.22 12.80
N LEU A 112 6.27 -1.10 13.16
CA LEU A 112 5.06 -0.58 12.53
C LEU A 112 5.23 -0.31 11.04
N LEU A 113 6.45 0.04 10.62
CA LEU A 113 6.77 0.22 9.20
C LEU A 113 6.43 -1.06 8.42
N LEU A 114 6.68 -2.23 9.01
CA LEU A 114 6.37 -3.52 8.43
C LEU A 114 4.85 -3.74 8.36
N PHE A 115 4.11 -3.38 9.40
CA PHE A 115 2.64 -3.48 9.42
C PHE A 115 1.92 -2.49 8.49
N MET A 116 2.49 -1.31 8.25
CA MET A 116 1.94 -0.31 7.32
C MET A 116 2.26 -0.63 5.86
N ILE A 117 3.47 -1.14 5.59
CA ILE A 117 3.89 -1.50 4.23
C ILE A 117 3.24 -2.80 3.78
N PHE A 118 3.00 -3.76 4.69
CA PHE A 118 2.49 -5.07 4.34
C PHE A 118 1.14 -5.04 3.59
N PRO A 119 0.11 -4.27 4.00
CA PRO A 119 -1.12 -4.06 3.25
C PRO A 119 -0.89 -3.55 1.83
N LEU A 120 -0.03 -2.54 1.68
CA LEU A 120 0.25 -1.91 0.40
C LEU A 120 1.02 -2.86 -0.52
N PHE A 121 2.01 -3.56 0.04
CA PHE A 121 2.78 -4.56 -0.68
C PHE A 121 1.89 -5.71 -1.13
N PHE A 122 1.03 -6.24 -0.24
CA PHE A 122 0.10 -7.31 -0.59
C PHE A 122 -0.91 -6.85 -1.63
N PHE A 123 -1.43 -5.63 -1.51
CA PHE A 123 -2.31 -5.04 -2.52
C PHE A 123 -1.59 -4.93 -3.87
N LEU A 124 -0.38 -4.38 -3.90
CA LEU A 124 0.39 -4.27 -5.13
C LEU A 124 0.69 -5.65 -5.73
N VAL A 125 1.22 -6.61 -4.97
CA VAL A 125 1.57 -7.94 -5.49
C VAL A 125 0.35 -8.72 -5.94
N LEU A 126 -0.77 -8.64 -5.21
CA LEU A 126 -1.97 -9.41 -5.52
C LEU A 126 -2.77 -8.81 -6.69
N PHE A 127 -2.85 -7.49 -6.78
CA PHE A 127 -3.69 -6.80 -7.77
C PHE A 127 -2.91 -6.34 -9.01
N TRP A 128 -1.59 -6.17 -8.93
CA TRP A 128 -0.77 -5.77 -10.08
C TRP A 128 -0.84 -6.73 -11.26
N PRO A 129 -0.87 -8.07 -11.10
CA PRO A 129 -1.05 -8.99 -12.23
C PRO A 129 -2.36 -8.78 -12.99
N ILE A 130 -3.43 -8.34 -12.32
CA ILE A 130 -4.72 -8.05 -12.98
C ILE A 130 -4.70 -6.67 -13.65
N TYR A 131 -4.37 -5.63 -12.87
CA TYR A 131 -4.59 -4.25 -13.32
C TYR A 131 -3.37 -3.63 -14.00
N GLY A 132 -2.17 -4.10 -13.69
CA GLY A 132 -0.92 -3.60 -14.24
C GLY A 132 -0.84 -3.71 -15.77
N PRO A 133 -1.14 -4.87 -16.38
CA PRO A 133 -1.17 -5.01 -17.83
C PRO A 133 -2.17 -4.04 -18.48
N THR A 134 -3.39 -3.99 -17.96
CA THR A 134 -4.47 -3.11 -18.45
C THR A 134 -4.09 -1.63 -18.36
N LEU A 135 -3.54 -1.19 -17.22
CA LEU A 135 -3.12 0.19 -17.03
C LEU A 135 -1.98 0.58 -17.97
N ARG A 136 -1.00 -0.30 -18.19
CA ARG A 136 0.09 -0.06 -19.15
C ARG A 136 -0.44 0.12 -20.57
N GLU A 137 -1.41 -0.70 -20.99
CA GLU A 137 -2.03 -0.57 -22.31
C GLU A 137 -2.89 0.70 -22.44
N LEU A 138 -3.66 1.07 -21.40
CA LEU A 138 -4.38 2.34 -21.36
C LEU A 138 -3.43 3.55 -21.51
N LEU A 139 -2.30 3.56 -20.80
CA LEU A 139 -1.30 4.62 -20.89
C LEU A 139 -0.64 4.69 -22.27
N ARG A 140 -0.32 3.53 -22.87
CA ARG A 140 0.20 3.45 -24.24
C ARG A 140 -0.81 3.97 -25.25
N ALA A 141 -2.08 3.58 -25.11
CA ALA A 141 -3.16 4.04 -25.97
C ALA A 141 -3.36 5.56 -25.86
N ARG A 142 -3.37 6.12 -24.64
CA ARG A 142 -3.41 7.58 -24.43
C ARG A 142 -2.24 8.30 -25.11
N ARG A 143 -1.03 7.75 -25.02
CA ARG A 143 0.15 8.31 -25.70
C ARG A 143 -0.03 8.30 -27.22
N ARG A 144 -0.53 7.20 -27.81
CA ARG A 144 -0.81 7.13 -29.26
C ARG A 144 -1.94 8.04 -29.69
N TYR A 145 -2.98 8.19 -28.87
CA TYR A 145 -4.07 9.12 -29.15
C TYR A 145 -3.57 10.58 -29.17
N ARG A 146 -2.69 10.95 -28.23
CA ARG A 146 -2.17 12.31 -28.12
C ARG A 146 -1.15 12.67 -29.21
N ASN A 147 -0.30 11.72 -29.59
CA ASN A 147 0.87 11.97 -30.44
C ASN A 147 0.79 11.32 -31.82
N GLY A 148 -0.25 10.52 -32.09
CA GLY A 148 -0.39 9.72 -33.29
C GLY A 148 -1.30 10.32 -34.33
N ASN A 149 -1.26 9.71 -35.51
CA ASN A 149 -2.14 10.01 -36.63
C ASN A 149 -3.42 9.19 -36.50
N LEU A 150 -4.54 9.78 -36.90
CA LEU A 150 -5.83 9.12 -36.98
C LEU A 150 -6.03 8.54 -38.38
N GLY A 151 -6.66 7.38 -38.46
CA GLY A 151 -7.00 6.75 -39.73
C GLY A 151 -8.06 5.67 -39.58
N SER A 152 -8.34 5.00 -40.69
CA SER A 152 -9.26 3.87 -40.74
C SER A 152 -8.50 2.62 -41.18
N GLY A 153 -8.79 1.50 -40.53
CA GLY A 153 -8.26 0.20 -40.89
C GLY A 153 -9.36 -0.83 -41.08
N ARG A 154 -9.02 -1.98 -41.64
CA ARG A 154 -9.88 -3.16 -41.75
C ARG A 154 -9.35 -4.28 -40.88
N ILE A 155 -10.23 -4.96 -40.16
CA ILE A 155 -9.87 -6.10 -39.35
C ILE A 155 -9.49 -7.28 -40.27
N VAL A 156 -8.30 -7.83 -40.08
CA VAL A 156 -7.84 -9.02 -40.79
C VAL A 156 -8.23 -10.28 -40.02
N PHE A 157 -7.92 -10.30 -38.72
CA PHE A 157 -8.18 -11.44 -37.85
C PHE A 157 -8.16 -11.01 -36.37
N VAL A 158 -8.90 -11.74 -35.53
CA VAL A 158 -8.96 -11.51 -34.07
C VAL A 158 -8.45 -12.76 -33.34
N LYS A 159 -7.33 -12.62 -32.62
CA LYS A 159 -6.78 -13.69 -31.78
C LYS A 159 -7.17 -13.45 -30.32
N LYS A 160 -8.21 -14.14 -29.84
CA LYS A 160 -8.58 -14.13 -28.41
C LYS A 160 -7.49 -14.81 -27.58
N ARG A 161 -7.02 -14.13 -26.53
CA ARG A 161 -6.18 -14.71 -25.48
C ARG A 161 -7.06 -14.96 -24.28
N SER A 162 -7.28 -16.22 -23.91
CA SER A 162 -7.65 -16.50 -22.53
C SER A 162 -6.38 -16.34 -21.70
N THR A 163 -6.30 -15.28 -20.91
CA THR A 163 -5.37 -15.30 -19.78
C THR A 163 -5.95 -16.33 -18.82
N VAL A 164 -5.26 -17.47 -18.66
CA VAL A 164 -5.55 -18.43 -17.60
C VAL A 164 -5.39 -17.68 -16.29
N SER A 165 -6.52 -17.24 -15.75
CA SER A 165 -6.58 -16.74 -14.39
C SER A 165 -6.41 -17.92 -13.46
N TRP A 166 -5.75 -17.70 -12.33
CA TRP A 166 -5.68 -18.68 -11.26
C TRP A 166 -7.10 -19.16 -10.89
N PRO A 167 -7.31 -20.41 -10.42
CA PRO A 167 -8.64 -20.95 -10.15
C PRO A 167 -9.48 -19.99 -9.29
N GLY A 168 -10.67 -19.62 -9.77
CA GLY A 168 -11.61 -18.73 -9.06
C GLY A 168 -11.45 -17.23 -9.34
N TRP A 169 -10.50 -16.83 -10.19
CA TRP A 169 -10.34 -15.42 -10.60
C TRP A 169 -11.04 -15.16 -11.94
N PRO A 170 -11.78 -14.05 -12.10
CA PRO A 170 -12.39 -13.71 -13.38
C PRO A 170 -11.29 -13.48 -14.42
N GLY A 171 -11.28 -14.31 -15.46
CA GLY A 171 -10.42 -14.08 -16.61
C GLY A 171 -10.93 -12.87 -17.37
N THR A 172 -10.09 -11.86 -17.59
CA THR A 172 -10.39 -10.81 -18.57
C THR A 172 -10.17 -11.40 -19.96
N SER A 173 -11.17 -11.40 -20.83
CA SER A 173 -10.91 -11.76 -22.23
C SER A 173 -10.21 -10.59 -22.92
N ASN A 174 -8.95 -10.82 -23.29
CA ASN A 174 -8.16 -9.85 -24.04
C ASN A 174 -7.93 -10.42 -25.43
N ALA A 175 -7.98 -9.60 -26.47
CA ALA A 175 -7.67 -10.05 -27.83
C ALA A 175 -6.60 -9.18 -28.47
N VAL A 176 -5.83 -9.84 -29.34
CA VAL A 176 -4.97 -9.15 -30.30
C VAL A 176 -5.71 -9.09 -31.62
N VAL A 177 -6.06 -7.89 -32.06
CA VAL A 177 -6.75 -7.60 -33.32
C VAL A 177 -5.70 -7.21 -34.35
N PHE A 178 -5.68 -7.91 -35.48
CA PHE A 178 -4.83 -7.59 -36.61
C PHE A 178 -5.60 -6.65 -37.54
N VAL A 179 -5.02 -5.50 -37.86
CA VAL A 179 -5.66 -4.44 -38.64
C VAL A 179 -4.77 -4.08 -39.82
N ALA A 180 -5.33 -4.13 -41.02
CA ALA A 180 -4.71 -3.58 -42.23
C ALA A 180 -5.17 -2.13 -42.41
N TYR A 181 -4.25 -1.21 -42.62
CA TYR A 181 -4.55 0.21 -42.80
C TYR A 181 -3.67 0.84 -43.87
N LYS A 182 -4.11 1.98 -44.42
CA LYS A 182 -3.32 2.79 -45.34
C LYS A 182 -2.80 4.02 -44.64
N THR A 183 -1.52 4.28 -44.80
CA THR A 183 -0.86 5.52 -44.36
C THR A 183 -1.23 6.69 -45.29
N PRO A 184 -0.95 7.95 -44.92
CA PRO A 184 -1.26 9.11 -45.76
C PRO A 184 -0.45 9.11 -47.07
N SER A 185 0.69 8.42 -47.10
CA SER A 185 1.49 8.18 -48.31
C SER A 185 0.89 7.11 -49.24
N GLY A 186 -0.21 6.47 -48.86
CA GLY A 186 -0.89 5.43 -49.64
C GLY A 186 -0.33 4.01 -49.43
N GLU A 187 0.73 3.85 -48.63
CA GLU A 187 1.31 2.54 -48.32
C GLU A 187 0.35 1.73 -47.43
N SER A 188 0.08 0.49 -47.83
CA SER A 188 -0.74 -0.46 -47.06
C SER A 188 0.14 -1.18 -46.04
N ARG A 189 -0.26 -1.16 -44.77
CA ARG A 189 0.47 -1.77 -43.67
C ARG A 189 -0.45 -2.63 -42.81
N GLU A 190 0.13 -3.63 -42.18
CA GLU A 190 -0.55 -4.45 -41.17
C GLU A 190 0.03 -4.16 -39.79
N ALA A 191 -0.86 -4.05 -38.81
CA ALA A 191 -0.48 -3.81 -37.44
C ALA A 191 -1.37 -4.57 -36.47
N THR A 192 -0.91 -4.60 -35.23
CA THR A 192 -1.62 -5.22 -34.12
C THR A 192 -2.19 -4.16 -33.19
N ALA A 193 -3.42 -4.38 -32.75
CA ALA A 193 -4.09 -3.62 -31.72
C ALA A 193 -4.50 -4.54 -30.57
N TRP A 194 -4.37 -4.02 -29.35
CA TRP A 194 -4.89 -4.68 -28.17
C TRP A 194 -6.31 -4.19 -27.90
N CYS A 195 -7.23 -5.13 -27.69
CA CYS A 195 -8.64 -4.85 -27.37
C CYS A 195 -9.07 -5.66 -26.16
N ALA A 196 -9.67 -4.98 -25.18
CA ALA A 196 -10.18 -5.57 -23.94
C ALA A 196 -11.68 -5.28 -23.73
N ASN A 197 -12.31 -4.56 -24.65
CA ASN A 197 -13.75 -4.34 -24.65
C ASN A 197 -14.46 -5.57 -25.23
N GLU A 198 -15.04 -6.41 -24.38
CA GLU A 198 -15.70 -7.66 -24.79
C GLU A 198 -16.90 -7.42 -25.72
N TRP A 199 -17.65 -6.34 -25.49
CA TRP A 199 -18.78 -5.97 -26.35
C TRP A 199 -18.28 -5.65 -27.76
N LEU A 200 -17.21 -4.85 -27.86
CA LEU A 200 -16.59 -4.51 -29.14
C LEU A 200 -16.03 -5.76 -29.83
N LEU A 201 -15.39 -6.67 -29.09
CA LEU A 201 -14.88 -7.93 -29.64
C LEU A 201 -15.98 -8.85 -30.18
N GLY A 202 -17.21 -8.75 -29.69
CA GLY A 202 -18.37 -9.44 -30.25
C GLY A 202 -18.80 -8.92 -31.62
N HIS A 203 -18.41 -7.69 -31.95
CA HIS A 203 -18.73 -6.97 -33.19
C HIS A 203 -17.46 -6.66 -34.00
N MET A 204 -16.45 -7.51 -33.92
CA MET A 204 -15.19 -7.37 -34.68
C MET A 204 -14.99 -8.60 -35.56
N SER A 205 -15.62 -8.59 -36.72
CA SER A 205 -15.49 -9.63 -37.76
C SER A 205 -14.40 -9.26 -38.77
N PRO A 206 -13.70 -10.24 -39.37
CA PRO A 206 -12.80 -9.99 -40.48
C PRO A 206 -13.49 -9.20 -41.61
N GLY A 207 -12.84 -8.15 -42.08
CA GLY A 207 -13.32 -7.24 -43.12
C GLY A 207 -13.97 -5.96 -42.62
N GLU A 208 -14.36 -5.89 -41.34
CA GLU A 208 -14.99 -4.70 -40.77
C GLU A 208 -14.03 -3.53 -40.63
N SER A 209 -14.55 -2.31 -40.83
CA SER A 209 -13.81 -1.07 -40.70
C SER A 209 -13.76 -0.60 -39.25
N VAL A 210 -12.60 -0.16 -38.80
CA VAL A 210 -12.36 0.38 -37.45
C VAL A 210 -11.56 1.67 -37.52
N HIS A 211 -11.78 2.59 -36.59
CA HIS A 211 -10.97 3.77 -36.45
C HIS A 211 -9.74 3.48 -35.59
N ILE A 212 -8.58 3.93 -36.06
CA ILE A 212 -7.30 3.65 -35.41
C ILE A 212 -6.49 4.92 -35.17
N ALA A 213 -5.72 4.90 -34.09
CA ALA A 213 -4.57 5.78 -33.89
C ALA A 213 -3.27 4.99 -34.08
N TYR A 214 -2.34 5.54 -34.86
CA TYR A 214 -1.04 4.94 -35.16
C TYR A 214 0.09 5.97 -35.04
N LEU A 215 1.31 5.50 -34.84
CA LEU A 215 2.52 6.33 -34.85
C LEU A 215 3.39 5.88 -36.00
N ASP A 216 3.89 6.82 -36.80
CA ASP A 216 4.81 6.49 -37.91
C ASP A 216 6.12 5.86 -37.40
N SER A 217 6.51 6.17 -36.16
CA SER A 217 7.66 5.57 -35.49
C SER A 217 7.42 4.12 -35.00
N GLU A 218 6.18 3.66 -34.91
CA GLU A 218 5.80 2.30 -34.47
C GLU A 218 4.75 1.66 -35.42
N PRO A 219 5.09 1.42 -36.70
CA PRO A 219 4.10 1.07 -37.72
C PRO A 219 3.40 -0.28 -37.49
N GLY A 220 4.01 -1.19 -36.72
CA GLY A 220 3.44 -2.50 -36.39
C GLY A 220 2.40 -2.49 -35.24
N ARG A 221 2.13 -1.33 -34.64
CA ARG A 221 1.18 -1.20 -33.52
C ARG A 221 0.20 -0.06 -33.72
N VAL A 222 -1.08 -0.36 -33.52
CA VAL A 222 -2.17 0.62 -33.59
C VAL A 222 -3.08 0.49 -32.39
N THR A 223 -3.92 1.50 -32.17
CA THR A 223 -4.90 1.54 -31.09
C THR A 223 -6.27 1.78 -31.69
N ILE A 224 -7.22 0.88 -31.42
CA ILE A 224 -8.60 1.00 -31.89
C ILE A 224 -9.31 2.02 -30.99
N LEU A 225 -9.93 3.04 -31.59
CA LEU A 225 -10.50 4.16 -30.86
C LEU A 225 -11.78 3.75 -30.10
N GLU A 226 -12.60 2.92 -30.72
CA GLU A 226 -13.86 2.39 -30.20
C GLU A 226 -13.65 1.58 -28.90
N ASN A 227 -12.45 1.07 -28.67
CA ASN A 227 -12.11 0.39 -27.42
C ASN A 227 -12.15 1.33 -26.19
N TYR A 228 -12.17 2.66 -26.39
CA TYR A 228 -12.12 3.68 -25.35
C TYR A 228 -13.35 4.60 -25.30
N ILE A 229 -14.29 4.44 -26.25
CA ILE A 229 -15.55 5.16 -26.29
C ILE A 229 -16.57 4.32 -25.51
N ARG A 230 -17.15 4.90 -24.45
CA ARG A 230 -18.24 4.31 -23.66
C ARG A 230 -19.51 5.10 -23.90
#